data_AF-A0A662ZEZ2-F1
#
_entry.id   AF-A0A662ZEZ2-F1
#
_cell.length_a   1.000
_cell.length_b   1.000
_cell.length_c   1.000
_cell.angle_alpha   90.00
_cell.angle_beta   90.00
_cell.angle_gamma   90.00
#
_symmetry.space_group_name_H-M   'P 1'
#
loop_
_entity.id
_entity.type
_entity.pdbx_description
1 polymer ?
#
loop_
_entity_poly.entity_id
_entity_poly.type
_entity_poly.pdbx_seq_one_letter_code
_entity_poly.pdbx_strand_id
1 'polypeptide(L)'
;PPDKIEPKKRGKKKKGKERALIDRLIKLKDSVCLFIHNFLVPFDNNQAERDLRNVKTKAKVSGCFRTKAGAQTYLKITSYLSTAKKHGINAFEALALAFKGETEKVLI
;
A
#
# COMPACT_ATOMS: atom_id res chain seq x y z
N PRO A 1 10.50 55.61 -3.61
CA PRO A 1 9.36 55.19 -2.73
C PRO A 1 9.41 53.66 -2.52
N PRO A 2 9.22 53.14 -1.31
CA PRO A 2 9.19 51.69 -1.10
C PRO A 2 7.88 51.11 -1.67
N ASP A 3 7.98 49.97 -2.34
CA ASP A 3 6.83 49.26 -2.93
C ASP A 3 5.82 48.84 -1.86
N LYS A 4 4.53 49.04 -2.16
CA LYS A 4 3.42 48.66 -1.28
C LYS A 4 3.32 47.14 -1.20
N ILE A 5 3.58 46.57 -0.02
CA ILE A 5 3.39 45.14 0.24
C ILE A 5 1.88 44.86 0.30
N GLU A 6 1.33 44.20 -0.71
CA GLU A 6 -0.07 43.80 -0.69
C GLU A 6 -0.33 42.72 0.39
N PRO A 7 -1.42 42.82 1.17
CA PRO A 7 -1.72 41.86 2.21
C PRO A 7 -2.05 40.49 1.60
N LYS A 8 -1.26 39.47 1.94
CA LYS A 8 -1.51 38.07 1.52
C LYS A 8 -2.90 37.62 1.99
N LYS A 9 -3.77 37.24 1.05
CA LYS A 9 -5.08 36.64 1.34
C LYS A 9 -4.91 35.36 2.15
N ARG A 10 -5.59 35.28 3.29
CA ARG A 10 -5.59 34.09 4.16
C ARG A 10 -6.20 32.91 3.40
N GLY A 11 -5.48 31.79 3.35
CA GLY A 11 -5.94 30.57 2.71
C GLY A 11 -7.19 29.97 3.36
N LYS A 12 -7.85 29.02 2.67
CA LYS A 12 -9.01 28.31 3.20
C LYS A 12 -8.67 27.65 4.55
N LYS A 13 -9.59 27.74 5.51
CA LYS A 13 -9.45 27.05 6.80
C LYS A 13 -9.26 25.55 6.56
N LYS A 14 -8.28 24.96 7.25
CA LYS A 14 -8.02 23.51 7.18
C LYS A 14 -9.27 22.76 7.63
N LYS A 15 -9.70 21.76 6.84
CA LYS A 15 -10.78 20.87 7.24
C LYS A 15 -10.31 20.00 8.42
N GLY A 16 -11.15 19.81 9.44
CA GLY A 16 -10.90 18.90 10.55
C GLY A 16 -10.74 17.44 10.08
N LYS A 17 -10.30 16.54 10.97
CA LYS A 17 -10.03 15.13 10.62
C LYS A 17 -11.29 14.44 10.11
N GLU A 18 -12.40 14.69 10.78
CA GLU A 18 -13.73 14.13 10.54
C GLU A 18 -14.24 14.56 9.16
N ARG A 19 -14.19 15.87 8.87
CA ARG A 19 -14.65 16.39 7.58
C ARG A 19 -13.78 15.92 6.43
N ALA A 20 -12.46 15.84 6.63
CA ALA A 20 -11.55 15.32 5.63
C ALA A 20 -11.81 13.84 5.33
N LEU A 21 -12.15 13.04 6.35
CA LEU A 21 -12.53 11.64 6.18
C LEU A 21 -13.83 11.49 5.40
N ILE A 22 -14.89 12.21 5.78
CA ILE A 22 -16.19 12.18 5.10
C ILE A 22 -16.03 12.57 3.62
N ASP A 23 -15.35 13.68 3.35
CA ASP A 23 -15.14 14.14 1.98
C ASP A 23 -14.36 13.10 1.14
N ARG A 24 -13.42 12.37 1.76
CA ARG A 24 -12.67 11.30 1.09
C ARG A 24 -13.52 10.06 0.83
N LEU A 25 -14.38 9.67 1.77
CA LEU A 25 -15.33 8.57 1.60
C LEU A 25 -16.35 8.87 0.49
N ILE A 26 -16.86 10.10 0.42
CA ILE A 26 -17.75 10.54 -0.67
C ILE A 26 -17.01 10.49 -2.00
N LYS A 27 -15.77 11.02 -2.05
CA LYS A 27 -14.96 11.04 -3.27
C LYS A 27 -14.63 9.64 -3.79
N LEU A 28 -14.44 8.66 -2.90
CA LEU A 28 -14.03 7.29 -3.24
C LEU A 28 -15.15 6.27 -3.02
N LYS A 29 -16.41 6.72 -3.02
CA LYS A 29 -17.58 5.89 -2.68
C LYS A 29 -17.60 4.58 -3.47
N ASP A 30 -17.39 4.64 -4.78
CA ASP A 30 -17.45 3.47 -5.65
C ASP A 30 -16.37 2.44 -5.31
N SER A 31 -15.16 2.89 -4.96
CA SER A 31 -14.07 2.00 -4.54
C SER A 31 -14.30 1.42 -3.15
N VAL A 32 -14.79 2.23 -2.21
CA VAL A 32 -15.08 1.79 -0.83
C VAL A 32 -16.23 0.80 -0.79
N CYS A 33 -17.26 0.99 -1.61
CA CYS A 33 -18.44 0.14 -1.70
C CYS A 33 -18.32 -0.97 -2.75
N LEU A 34 -17.14 -1.19 -3.34
CA LEU A 34 -16.95 -2.16 -4.43
C LEU A 34 -17.37 -3.59 -4.02
N PHE A 35 -17.18 -3.96 -2.75
CA PHE A 35 -17.57 -5.26 -2.20
C PHE A 35 -19.08 -5.55 -2.29
N ILE A 36 -19.92 -4.51 -2.46
CA ILE A 36 -21.37 -4.67 -2.64
C ILE A 36 -21.70 -5.22 -4.03
N HIS A 37 -20.90 -4.85 -5.04
CA HIS A 37 -21.13 -5.22 -6.44
C HIS A 37 -20.21 -6.35 -6.92
N ASN A 38 -19.02 -6.47 -6.35
CA ASN A 38 -18.05 -7.51 -6.68
C ASN A 38 -17.70 -8.34 -5.44
N PHE A 39 -18.31 -9.52 -5.33
CA PHE A 39 -18.11 -10.44 -4.20
C PHE A 39 -16.71 -11.06 -4.12
N LEU A 40 -15.87 -10.92 -5.15
CA LEU A 40 -14.46 -11.30 -5.08
C LEU A 40 -13.64 -10.31 -4.22
N VAL A 41 -14.17 -9.10 -4.00
CA VAL A 41 -13.53 -8.09 -3.15
C VAL A 41 -14.11 -8.22 -1.73
N PRO A 42 -13.28 -8.54 -0.71
CA PRO A 42 -13.75 -8.63 0.65
C PRO A 42 -14.18 -7.25 1.18
N PHE A 43 -15.09 -7.23 2.15
CA PHE A 43 -15.52 -5.98 2.80
C PHE A 43 -14.40 -5.35 3.64
N ASP A 44 -13.45 -6.18 4.11
CA ASP A 44 -12.36 -5.76 4.98
C ASP A 44 -11.06 -5.46 4.21
N ASN A 45 -10.16 -4.75 4.88
CA ASN A 45 -8.83 -4.44 4.36
C ASN A 45 -7.73 -5.29 5.01
N ASN A 46 -8.09 -6.38 5.70
CA ASN A 46 -7.16 -7.14 6.53
C ASN A 46 -6.02 -7.74 5.70
N GLN A 47 -6.28 -8.08 4.44
CA GLN A 47 -5.25 -8.62 3.56
C GLN A 47 -4.19 -7.58 3.20
N ALA A 48 -4.58 -6.36 2.81
CA ALA A 48 -3.63 -5.33 2.45
C ALA A 48 -2.82 -4.86 3.68
N GLU A 49 -3.45 -4.80 4.85
CA GLU A 49 -2.75 -4.48 6.10
C GLU A 49 -1.71 -5.54 6.46
N ARG A 50 -2.05 -6.82 6.32
CA ARG A 50 -1.10 -7.93 6.54
C ARG A 50 0.09 -7.84 5.58
N ASP A 51 -0.15 -7.52 4.32
CA ASP A 51 0.91 -7.36 3.31
C ASP A 51 1.87 -6.21 3.68
N LEU A 52 1.34 -5.07 4.16
CA LEU A 52 2.15 -3.91 4.58
C LEU A 52 2.83 -4.08 5.94
N ARG A 53 2.28 -4.94 6.81
CA ARG A 53 2.78 -5.13 8.19
C ARG A 53 4.24 -5.55 8.22
N ASN A 54 4.66 -6.43 7.32
CA ASN A 54 6.05 -6.90 7.26
C ASN A 54 7.03 -5.76 6.98
N VAL A 55 6.65 -4.83 6.10
CA VAL A 55 7.43 -3.62 5.80
C VAL A 55 7.56 -2.74 7.03
N LYS A 56 6.45 -2.52 7.75
CA LYS A 56 6.47 -1.71 8.97
C LYS A 56 7.28 -2.37 10.09
N THR A 57 7.17 -3.69 10.26
CA THR A 57 7.96 -4.46 11.22
C THR A 57 9.45 -4.39 10.90
N LYS A 58 9.83 -4.54 9.62
CA LYS A 58 11.22 -4.38 9.20
C LYS A 58 11.76 -2.99 9.49
N ALA A 59 10.95 -1.96 9.23
CA ALA A 59 11.30 -0.56 9.52
C ALA A 59 11.44 -0.27 11.03
N LYS A 60 10.52 -0.78 11.86
CA LYS A 60 10.45 -0.43 13.29
C LYS A 60 11.31 -1.32 14.18
N VAL A 61 11.40 -2.61 13.89
CA VAL A 61 11.94 -3.63 14.81
C VAL A 61 13.21 -4.28 14.24
N SER A 62 13.22 -4.67 12.96
CA SER A 62 14.31 -5.48 12.40
C SER A 62 15.43 -4.65 11.74
N GLY A 63 15.87 -3.58 12.40
CA GLY A 63 17.05 -2.79 12.00
C GLY A 63 16.83 -1.76 10.87
N CYS A 64 15.59 -1.56 10.43
CA CYS A 64 15.22 -0.62 9.37
C CYS A 64 15.90 -0.89 8.01
N PHE A 65 15.63 -0.03 7.03
CA PHE A 65 16.28 -0.05 5.71
C PHE A 65 17.36 1.02 5.66
N ARG A 66 18.59 0.62 5.35
CA ARG A 66 19.74 1.55 5.23
C ARG A 66 19.75 2.29 3.90
N THR A 67 19.20 1.68 2.85
CA THR A 67 19.16 2.25 1.49
C THR A 67 17.80 2.00 0.83
N LYS A 68 17.42 2.87 -0.11
CA LYS A 68 16.21 2.71 -0.92
C LYS A 68 16.26 1.44 -1.76
N ALA A 69 17.42 1.10 -2.32
CA ALA A 69 17.62 -0.12 -3.10
C ALA A 69 17.33 -1.38 -2.25
N GLY A 70 17.86 -1.45 -1.01
CA GLY A 70 17.57 -2.58 -0.11
C GLY A 70 16.09 -2.71 0.24
N ALA A 71 15.39 -1.58 0.42
CA ALA A 71 13.94 -1.57 0.62
C ALA A 71 13.19 -2.10 -0.61
N GLN A 72 13.61 -1.71 -1.82
CA GLN A 72 13.00 -2.20 -3.07
C GLN A 72 13.22 -3.71 -3.26
N THR A 73 14.43 -4.22 -2.99
CA THR A 73 14.71 -5.66 -3.05
C THR A 73 13.85 -6.43 -2.06
N TYR A 74 13.74 -5.94 -0.82
CA TYR A 74 12.86 -6.54 0.19
C TYR A 74 11.41 -6.58 -0.27
N LEU A 75 10.89 -5.44 -0.74
CA LEU A 75 9.53 -5.33 -1.25
C LEU A 75 9.28 -6.32 -2.39
N LYS A 76 10.20 -6.42 -3.37
CA LYS A 76 10.10 -7.34 -4.51
C LYS A 76 9.98 -8.80 -4.07
N ILE A 77 10.81 -9.23 -3.10
CA ILE A 77 10.75 -10.59 -2.55
C ILE A 77 9.44 -10.82 -1.81
N THR A 78 9.06 -9.91 -0.90
CA THR A 78 7.86 -10.08 -0.09
C THR A 78 6.57 -10.00 -0.89
N SER A 79 6.51 -9.17 -1.93
CA SER A 79 5.34 -9.07 -2.81
C SER A 79 5.16 -10.35 -3.60
N TYR A 80 6.24 -10.92 -4.13
CA TYR A 80 6.20 -12.20 -4.84
C TYR A 80 5.70 -13.34 -3.94
N LEU A 81 6.21 -13.43 -2.71
CA LEU A 81 5.74 -14.43 -1.74
C LEU A 81 4.29 -14.21 -1.30
N SER A 82 3.85 -12.95 -1.14
CA SER A 82 2.45 -12.64 -0.85
C SER A 82 1.54 -13.07 -1.99
N THR A 83 1.94 -12.81 -3.24
CA THR A 83 1.22 -13.28 -4.43
C THR A 83 1.15 -14.81 -4.46
N ALA A 84 2.27 -15.52 -4.31
CA ALA A 84 2.28 -16.99 -4.25
C ALA A 84 1.28 -17.54 -3.24
N LYS A 85 1.27 -16.96 -2.03
CA LYS A 85 0.34 -17.36 -0.98
C LYS A 85 -1.12 -17.14 -1.37
N LYS A 86 -1.44 -16.06 -2.12
CA LYS A 86 -2.80 -15.78 -2.62
C LYS A 86 -3.24 -16.80 -3.67
N HIS A 87 -2.30 -17.33 -4.46
CA HIS A 87 -2.55 -18.43 -5.40
C HIS A 87 -2.49 -19.83 -4.75
N GLY A 88 -2.36 -19.92 -3.43
CA GLY A 88 -2.27 -21.21 -2.71
C GLY A 88 -0.91 -21.91 -2.83
N ILE A 89 0.09 -21.25 -3.42
CA ILE A 89 1.44 -21.78 -3.58
C ILE A 89 2.23 -21.52 -2.31
N ASN A 90 2.92 -22.55 -1.81
CA ASN A 90 3.73 -22.42 -0.60
C ASN A 90 5.01 -21.60 -0.89
N ALA A 91 5.56 -20.97 0.16
CA ALA A 91 6.71 -20.07 0.00
C ALA A 91 7.96 -20.77 -0.53
N PHE A 92 8.20 -22.03 -0.17
CA PHE A 92 9.38 -22.78 -0.61
C PHE A 92 9.32 -23.08 -2.10
N GLU A 93 8.17 -23.56 -2.57
CA GLU A 93 7.91 -23.80 -3.99
C GLU A 93 8.01 -22.51 -4.81
N ALA A 94 7.43 -21.42 -4.32
CA ALA A 94 7.56 -20.12 -4.97
C ALA A 94 9.02 -19.69 -5.13
N LEU A 95 9.84 -19.86 -4.08
CA LEU A 95 11.28 -19.58 -4.15
C LEU A 95 11.99 -20.50 -5.13
N ALA A 96 11.67 -21.80 -5.13
CA ALA A 96 12.24 -22.76 -6.07
C ALA A 96 11.93 -22.38 -7.53
N LEU A 97 10.70 -21.97 -7.83
CA LEU A 97 10.30 -21.46 -9.14
C LEU A 97 11.06 -20.18 -9.51
N ALA A 98 11.25 -19.27 -8.56
CA ALA A 98 12.01 -18.04 -8.78
C ALA A 98 13.47 -18.32 -9.13
N PHE A 99 14.13 -19.26 -8.44
CA PHE A 99 15.51 -19.66 -8.74
C PHE A 99 15.63 -20.42 -10.06
N LYS A 100 14.58 -21.13 -10.49
CA LYS A 100 14.51 -21.76 -11.83
C LYS A 100 14.21 -20.79 -12.96
N GLY A 101 13.89 -19.52 -12.66
CA GLY A 101 13.50 -18.52 -13.66
C GLY A 101 12.04 -18.66 -14.14
N GLU A 102 11.21 -19.45 -13.45
CA GLU A 102 9.83 -19.75 -13.82
C GLU A 102 8.83 -18.94 -12.97
N THR A 103 9.12 -17.67 -12.68
CA THR A 103 8.30 -16.83 -11.80
C THR A 103 6.89 -16.60 -12.33
N GLU A 104 6.68 -16.73 -13.63
CA GLU A 104 5.36 -16.52 -14.25
C GLU A 104 4.31 -17.52 -13.74
N LYS A 105 4.73 -18.74 -13.37
CA LYS A 105 3.82 -19.76 -12.80
C LYS A 105 3.17 -19.33 -11.48
N VAL A 106 3.72 -18.29 -10.83
CA VAL A 106 3.19 -17.71 -9.58
C VAL A 106 2.41 -16.43 -9.83
N LEU A 107 2.66 -15.75 -10.95
CA LEU A 107 2.12 -14.42 -11.27
C LEU A 107 0.85 -14.47 -12.14
N ILE A 108 0.49 -15.64 -12.65
CA ILE A 108 -0.66 -15.89 -13.53
C ILE A 108 -1.81 -16.49 -12.73
#